data_AF-A0A0A0JAJ3-F1
#
_entry.id   AF-A0A0A0JAJ3-F1
#
_cell.length_a   1.000
_cell.length_b   1.000
_cell.length_c   1.000
_cell.angle_alpha   90.00
_cell.angle_beta   90.00
_cell.angle_gamma   90.00
#
_symmetry.space_group_name_H-M   'P 1'
#
loop_
_entity.id
_entity.type
_entity.pdbx_description
1 polymer ?
#
loop_
_entity_poly.entity_id
_entity_poly.type
_entity_poly.pdbx_seq_one_letter_code
_entity_poly.pdbx_strand_id
1 'polypeptide(L)'
;MSGWWWVVIVLAVLGVLLLVVGFLQMRSARPTAEIKGGFGGPAGSSDVGGTAGFNAPDPRAHWKVGAPLRIAGFAALATAAIIGLALTIAKAF
;
A
#
# COMPACT_ATOMS: atom_id res chain seq x y z
N MET A 1 4.28 17.22 -27.64
CA MET A 1 3.88 16.07 -26.81
C MET A 1 2.36 16.09 -26.70
N SER A 2 1.64 15.38 -27.57
CA SER A 2 0.21 15.59 -27.78
C SER A 2 -0.64 14.83 -26.75
N GLY A 3 -1.54 15.58 -26.10
CA GLY A 3 -2.86 15.15 -25.60
C GLY A 3 -2.93 14.24 -24.38
N TRP A 4 -2.27 13.08 -24.39
CA TRP A 4 -2.62 11.95 -23.50
C TRP A 4 -1.47 11.45 -22.62
N TRP A 5 -0.25 11.90 -22.88
CA TRP A 5 0.93 11.52 -22.08
C TRP A 5 0.82 11.95 -20.60
N TRP A 6 0.10 13.03 -20.32
CA TRP A 6 -0.16 13.45 -18.94
C TRP A 6 -0.98 12.41 -18.16
N VAL A 7 -1.87 11.66 -18.83
CA VAL A 7 -2.67 10.58 -18.18
C VAL A 7 -1.74 9.47 -17.69
N VAL A 8 -0.75 9.10 -18.49
CA VAL A 8 0.28 8.11 -18.11
C VAL A 8 1.05 8.59 -16.90
N ILE A 9 1.47 9.85 -16.89
CA ILE A 9 2.20 10.45 -15.76
C ILE A 9 1.33 10.47 -14.50
N VAL A 10 0.08 10.93 -14.60
CA VAL A 10 -0.85 11.00 -13.46
C VAL A 10 -1.12 9.61 -12.89
N LEU A 11 -1.41 8.63 -13.73
CA LEU A 11 -1.62 7.24 -13.29
C LEU A 11 -0.37 6.65 -12.64
N ALA A 12 0.82 6.93 -13.19
CA ALA A 12 2.07 6.45 -12.62
C ALA A 12 2.32 7.08 -11.24
N VAL A 13 2.18 8.39 -11.11
CA VAL A 13 2.36 9.11 -9.83
C VAL A 13 1.33 8.66 -8.80
N LEU A 14 0.05 8.58 -9.16
CA LEU A 14 -0.99 8.07 -8.27
C LEU A 14 -0.72 6.62 -7.84
N GLY A 15 -0.32 5.77 -8.78
CA GLY A 15 0.03 4.38 -8.50
C GLY A 15 1.16 4.25 -7.49
N VAL A 16 2.23 5.04 -7.65
CA VAL A 16 3.34 5.11 -6.69
C VAL A 16 2.87 5.60 -5.32
N LEU A 17 2.08 6.67 -5.26
CA LEU A 17 1.57 7.21 -3.99
C LEU A 17 0.70 6.19 -3.24
N LEU A 18 -0.18 5.47 -3.94
CA LEU A 18 -1.00 4.41 -3.36
C LEU A 18 -0.15 3.26 -2.81
N LEU A 19 0.91 2.86 -3.54
CA LEU A 19 1.86 1.86 -3.06
C LEU A 19 2.58 2.36 -1.80
N VAL A 20 3.12 3.59 -1.81
CA VAL A 20 3.83 4.18 -0.67
C VAL A 20 2.92 4.18 0.56
N VAL A 21 1.69 4.69 0.45
CA VAL A 21 0.73 4.71 1.55
C VAL A 21 0.38 3.30 2.01
N GLY A 22 0.10 2.39 1.08
CA GLY A 22 -0.23 1.00 1.42
C GLY A 22 0.91 0.25 2.11
N PHE A 23 2.16 0.49 1.72
CA PHE A 23 3.34 -0.07 2.39
C PHE A 23 3.64 0.61 3.73
N LEU A 24 3.42 1.92 3.85
CA LEU A 24 3.52 2.62 5.14
C LEU A 24 2.51 2.08 6.14
N GLN A 25 1.26 1.86 5.72
CA GLN A 25 0.22 1.24 6.56
C GLN A 25 0.58 -0.19 6.96
N MET A 26 1.13 -0.99 6.03
CA MET A 26 1.61 -2.34 6.34
C MET A 26 2.78 -2.30 7.34
N ARG A 27 3.71 -1.33 7.19
CA ARG A 27 4.88 -1.15 8.05
C ARG A 27 4.48 -0.68 9.45
N SER A 28 3.55 0.27 9.57
CA SER A 28 3.05 0.74 10.86
C SER A 28 2.27 -0.35 11.61
N ALA A 29 1.67 -1.30 10.89
CA ALA A 29 0.98 -2.44 11.48
C ALA A 29 1.92 -3.61 11.85
N ARG A 30 3.22 -3.54 11.52
CA ARG A 30 4.17 -4.61 11.90
C ARG A 30 4.30 -4.68 13.43
N PRO A 31 4.22 -5.86 14.04
CA PRO A 31 4.53 -6.03 15.45
C PRO A 31 6.01 -5.64 15.70
N THR A 32 6.26 -4.66 16.56
CA THR A 32 7.61 -4.29 17.00
C THR A 32 8.05 -5.25 18.10
N ALA A 33 9.27 -5.80 17.99
CA ALA A 33 9.86 -6.71 18.99
C ALA A 33 10.06 -6.06 20.38
N GLU A 34 9.88 -4.74 20.47
CA GLU A 34 9.98 -3.94 21.69
C GLU A 34 8.73 -3.96 22.57
N ILE A 35 7.60 -4.53 22.12
CA ILE A 35 6.42 -4.76 22.98
C ILE A 35 6.69 -6.02 23.83
N LYS A 36 7.65 -5.91 24.75
CA LYS A 36 7.67 -6.71 25.97
C LYS A 36 6.68 -6.05 26.93
N GLY A 37 5.58 -6.75 27.22
CA GLY A 37 4.76 -6.59 28.41
C GLY A 37 4.39 -5.16 28.82
N GLY A 38 3.16 -4.75 28.50
CA GLY A 38 2.47 -3.77 29.35
C GLY A 38 2.38 -4.34 30.77
N PHE A 39 3.09 -3.71 31.69
CA PHE A 39 3.16 -4.05 33.11
C PHE A 39 1.78 -3.82 33.76
N GLY A 40 1.17 -4.85 34.35
CA GLY A 40 0.19 -4.71 35.43
C GLY A 40 -1.25 -5.22 35.25
N GLY A 41 -1.66 -5.75 34.10
CA GLY A 41 -2.99 -6.36 33.90
C GLY A 41 -2.91 -7.82 33.44
N PRO A 42 -4.00 -8.63 33.55
CA PRO A 42 -4.00 -10.01 33.08
C PRO A 42 -3.57 -10.05 31.62
N ALA A 43 -2.87 -11.12 31.22
CA ALA A 43 -2.28 -11.29 29.88
C ALA A 43 -3.22 -10.78 28.78
N GLY A 44 -2.88 -9.65 28.15
CA GLY A 44 -3.73 -8.98 27.15
C GLY A 44 -3.80 -7.45 27.24
N SER A 45 -3.30 -6.81 28.30
CA SER A 45 -3.34 -5.35 28.44
C SER A 45 -2.03 -4.67 28.03
N SER A 46 -1.78 -4.54 26.72
CA SER A 46 -0.83 -3.55 26.21
C SER A 46 -1.39 -2.90 24.95
N ASP A 47 -1.90 -1.70 25.16
CA ASP A 47 -2.51 -0.80 24.19
C ASP A 47 -1.41 -0.17 23.31
N VAL A 48 -0.83 -0.94 22.39
CA VAL A 48 0.17 -0.43 21.42
C VAL A 48 0.01 -1.11 20.07
N GLY A 49 -1.03 -0.71 19.36
CA GLY A 49 -1.28 -1.04 17.97
C GLY A 49 -2.62 -0.44 17.60
N GLY A 50 -2.68 0.44 16.59
CA GLY A 50 -3.96 0.98 16.13
C GLY A 50 -4.97 -0.16 15.90
N THR A 51 -6.27 0.11 16.05
CA THR A 51 -7.36 -0.90 16.14
C THR A 51 -7.24 -2.12 15.20
N ALA A 52 -6.67 -1.95 14.00
CA ALA A 52 -6.38 -3.02 13.05
C ALA A 52 -5.36 -4.09 13.52
N GLY A 53 -4.43 -3.75 14.41
CA GLY A 53 -3.41 -4.65 14.97
C GLY A 53 -3.78 -5.27 16.32
N PHE A 54 -4.65 -4.63 17.10
CA PHE A 54 -5.06 -5.10 18.43
C PHE A 54 -5.95 -6.35 18.39
N ASN A 55 -6.88 -6.42 17.43
CA ASN A 55 -7.78 -7.58 17.24
C ASN A 55 -7.28 -8.55 16.15
N ALA A 56 -6.01 -8.48 15.75
CA ALA A 56 -5.46 -9.33 14.71
C ALA A 56 -5.41 -10.79 15.18
N PRO A 57 -6.20 -11.73 14.60
CA PRO A 57 -6.25 -13.13 15.05
C PRO A 57 -4.96 -13.91 14.76
N ASP A 58 -4.03 -13.33 13.99
CA ASP A 58 -2.78 -13.95 13.56
C ASP A 58 -1.68 -12.88 13.51
N PRO A 59 -0.46 -13.15 14.05
CA PRO A 59 0.72 -12.31 13.85
C PRO A 59 0.98 -11.88 12.41
N ARG A 60 0.51 -12.62 11.40
CA ARG A 60 0.63 -12.29 9.96
C ARG A 60 -0.47 -11.37 9.43
N ALA A 61 -1.52 -11.08 10.20
CA ALA A 61 -2.66 -10.30 9.72
C ALA A 61 -2.27 -8.86 9.31
N HIS A 62 -1.17 -8.31 9.84
CA HIS A 62 -0.62 -7.03 9.42
C HIS A 62 -0.28 -6.96 7.92
N TRP A 63 -0.08 -8.10 7.24
CA TRP A 63 0.17 -8.14 5.79
C TRP A 63 -1.07 -7.81 4.95
N LYS A 64 -2.27 -7.91 5.53
CA LYS A 64 -3.51 -7.53 4.87
C LYS A 64 -3.79 -6.03 4.98
N VAL A 65 -3.16 -5.35 5.95
CA VAL A 65 -3.26 -3.90 6.13
C VAL A 65 -2.66 -3.19 4.91
N GLY A 66 -3.39 -2.23 4.35
CA GLY A 66 -2.98 -1.53 3.13
C GLY A 66 -2.93 -2.40 1.87
N ALA A 67 -3.44 -3.65 1.88
CA ALA A 67 -3.46 -4.50 0.68
C ALA A 67 -4.35 -3.93 -0.44
N PRO A 68 -5.55 -3.38 -0.17
CA PRO A 68 -6.38 -2.76 -1.22
C PRO A 68 -5.66 -1.59 -1.91
N LEU A 69 -4.99 -0.73 -1.12
CA LEU A 69 -4.18 0.38 -1.62
C LEU A 69 -3.02 -0.10 -2.50
N ARG A 70 -2.34 -1.17 -2.09
CA ARG A 70 -1.25 -1.75 -2.89
C ARG A 70 -1.75 -2.35 -4.21
N ILE A 71 -2.86 -3.09 -4.17
CA ILE A 71 -3.49 -3.66 -5.37
C ILE A 71 -3.91 -2.54 -6.33
N ALA A 72 -4.57 -1.50 -5.83
CA ALA A 72 -4.96 -0.34 -6.64
C ALA A 72 -3.73 0.38 -7.23
N GLY A 73 -2.65 0.52 -6.44
CA GLY A 73 -1.39 1.10 -6.90
C GLY A 73 -0.74 0.32 -8.04
N PHE A 74 -0.64 -1.02 -7.91
CA PHE A 74 -0.15 -1.88 -8.98
C PHE A 74 -1.04 -1.85 -10.22
N ALA A 75 -2.37 -1.87 -10.04
CA ALA A 75 -3.31 -1.77 -11.15
C ALA A 75 -3.13 -0.45 -11.92
N ALA A 76 -3.01 0.68 -11.22
CA ALA A 76 -2.77 1.99 -11.83
C ALA A 76 -1.46 2.02 -12.64
N LEU A 77 -0.38 1.44 -12.11
CA LEU A 77 0.90 1.33 -12.81
C LEU A 77 0.82 0.44 -14.05
N ALA A 78 0.13 -0.70 -13.96
CA ALA A 78 -0.09 -1.57 -15.09
C ALA A 78 -0.89 -0.86 -16.20
N THR A 79 -1.95 -0.14 -15.84
CA THR A 79 -2.72 0.68 -16.78
C THR A 79 -1.87 1.78 -17.42
N ALA A 80 -1.04 2.48 -16.63
CA ALA A 80 -0.13 3.49 -17.15
C ALA A 80 0.84 2.91 -18.18
N ALA A 81 1.41 1.73 -17.90
CA ALA A 81 2.33 1.04 -18.81
C ALA A 81 1.64 0.64 -20.13
N ILE A 82 0.43 0.09 -20.06
CA ILE A 82 -0.35 -0.30 -21.25
C ILE A 82 -0.67 0.92 -22.11
N ILE A 83 -1.16 2.01 -21.51
CA ILE A 83 -1.47 3.25 -22.24
C ILE A 83 -0.20 3.86 -22.83
N GLY A 84 0.90 3.89 -22.07
CA GLY A 84 2.19 4.39 -22.55
C GLY A 84 2.71 3.61 -23.76
N LEU A 85 2.60 2.27 -23.72
CA LEU A 85 2.95 1.41 -24.85
C LEU A 85 2.06 1.69 -26.06
N ALA A 86 0.74 1.78 -25.88
CA ALA A 86 -0.20 2.07 -26.95
C ALA A 86 0.07 3.43 -27.62
N LEU A 87 0.33 4.47 -26.82
CA LEU A 87 0.69 5.80 -27.32
C LEU A 87 2.04 5.82 -28.06
N THR A 88 2.98 4.98 -27.62
CA THR A 88 4.28 4.84 -28.30
C THR A 88 4.11 4.18 -29.65
N ILE A 89 3.35 3.07 -29.71
CA ILE A 89 3.02 2.37 -30.96
C ILE A 89 2.27 3.31 -31.91
N ALA A 90 1.23 4.00 -31.43
CA ALA A 90 0.42 4.91 -32.23
C ALA A 90 1.18 6.14 -32.77
N LYS A 91 2.37 6.43 -32.23
CA LYS A 91 3.27 7.46 -32.75
C LYS A 91 4.28 6.93 -33.76
N ALA A 92 4.52 5.61 -33.76
CA ALA A 92 5.48 4.96 -34.64
C ALA A 92 4.89 4.65 -36.02
N PHE A 93 3.56 4.66 -36.14
CA PHE A 93 2.80 4.51 -37.38
C PHE A 93 2.07 5.82 -37.71
#